data_AF-A0A813LB83-F1
#
_entry.id   AF-A0A813LB83-F1
#
_cell.length_a   1.000
_cell.length_b   1.000
_cell.length_c   1.000
_cell.angle_alpha   90.00
_cell.angle_beta   90.00
_cell.angle_gamma   90.00
#
_symmetry.space_group_name_H-M   'P 1'
#
loop_
_entity.id
_entity.type
_entity.pdbx_description
1 polymer ?
#
loop_
_entity_poly.entity_id
_entity_poly.type
_entity_poly.pdbx_seq_one_letter_code
_entity_poly.pdbx_strand_id
1 'polypeptide(L)'
;MPPPVPGFSSAMSLEEASYGVPASSANSHCGGNQQSYAEATSADWQQPRLIDRRLSSRSVHQIEQLGGFERQFTEIDHAVDSLEAALVHQQIAPSYARDHLAQLEARLDKLQCHGVDSIDTVELQSGRLEAKSLRKGLTHRGEAMHERMEEIFRRLKHMN
;
A
#
# COMPACT_ATOMS: atom_id res chain seq x y z
N MET A 1 2.91 -40.06 25.19
CA MET A 1 1.67 -39.44 25.72
C MET A 1 2.00 -38.00 26.09
N PRO A 2 1.53 -36.99 25.37
CA PRO A 2 1.69 -35.59 25.77
C PRO A 2 0.66 -35.21 26.85
N PRO A 3 0.99 -34.29 27.78
CA PRO A 3 0.06 -33.81 28.80
C PRO A 3 -0.96 -32.80 28.22
N PRO A 4 -2.15 -32.66 28.84
CA PRO A 4 -3.17 -31.71 28.41
C PRO A 4 -2.82 -30.27 28.80
N VAL A 5 -3.03 -29.35 27.86
CA VAL A 5 -2.92 -27.89 28.06
C VAL A 5 -4.20 -27.33 28.70
N PRO A 6 -4.12 -26.50 29.75
CA PRO A 6 -5.29 -25.83 30.33
C PRO A 6 -5.74 -24.62 29.50
N GLY A 7 -7.06 -24.47 29.40
CA GLY A 7 -7.76 -23.51 28.56
C GLY A 7 -7.65 -22.05 29.00
N PHE A 8 -7.60 -21.17 27.99
CA PHE A 8 -7.80 -19.74 28.14
C PHE A 8 -9.30 -19.42 28.07
N SER A 9 -9.90 -19.17 29.22
CA SER A 9 -11.15 -18.40 29.33
C SER A 9 -10.80 -17.05 29.92
N SER A 10 -10.98 -15.97 29.15
CA SER A 10 -11.43 -14.71 29.74
C SER A 10 -11.97 -13.77 28.66
N ALA A 11 -13.25 -13.47 28.83
CA ALA A 11 -13.99 -12.44 28.10
C ALA A 11 -13.53 -11.04 28.53
N MET A 12 -13.42 -10.12 27.57
CA MET A 12 -13.46 -8.67 27.77
C MET A 12 -14.36 -8.10 26.67
N SER A 13 -15.60 -7.78 27.01
CA SER A 13 -16.06 -6.41 27.35
C SER A 13 -16.26 -5.55 26.10
N LEU A 14 -17.51 -5.58 25.64
CA LEU A 14 -18.12 -4.56 24.79
C LEU A 14 -18.23 -3.28 25.60
N GLU A 15 -17.59 -2.21 25.14
CA GLU A 15 -17.88 -0.86 25.60
C GLU A 15 -18.33 -0.03 24.40
N GLU A 16 -19.61 0.33 24.44
CA GLU A 16 -20.28 1.18 23.48
C GLU A 16 -19.84 2.64 23.66
N ALA A 17 -19.27 3.23 22.63
CA ALA A 17 -19.08 4.68 22.55
C ALA A 17 -20.10 5.28 21.57
N SER A 18 -21.16 5.81 22.17
CA SER A 18 -22.17 6.66 21.57
C SER A 18 -21.67 8.12 21.43
N TYR A 19 -22.39 8.89 20.60
CA TYR A 19 -22.51 10.35 20.53
C TYR A 19 -21.62 11.11 19.53
N GLY A 20 -22.30 11.83 18.62
CA GLY A 20 -21.70 12.96 17.91
C GLY A 20 -22.41 13.41 16.62
N VAL A 21 -23.69 13.79 16.68
CA VAL A 21 -24.36 14.53 15.59
C VAL A 21 -24.17 16.03 15.81
N PRO A 22 -23.72 16.79 14.80
CA PRO A 22 -24.15 18.18 14.67
C PRO A 22 -24.98 18.41 13.40
N ALA A 23 -26.11 19.08 13.63
CA ALA A 23 -27.03 19.61 12.64
C ALA A 23 -26.60 20.99 12.10
N SER A 24 -27.30 21.44 11.06
CA SER A 24 -27.40 22.82 10.51
C SER A 24 -26.34 23.17 9.45
N SER A 25 -26.62 23.80 8.29
CA SER A 25 -27.74 24.61 7.80
C SER A 25 -27.76 24.55 6.26
N ALA A 26 -28.91 24.38 5.62
CA ALA A 26 -29.65 25.41 4.87
C ALA A 26 -28.80 26.30 3.93
N ASN A 27 -28.94 26.08 2.61
CA ASN A 27 -29.08 27.20 1.68
C ASN A 27 -29.96 26.81 0.48
N SER A 28 -31.14 27.42 0.43
CA SER A 28 -32.02 27.46 -0.73
C SER A 28 -31.57 28.57 -1.67
N HIS A 29 -31.44 28.30 -2.97
CA HIS A 29 -31.88 29.30 -3.96
C HIS A 29 -32.22 28.70 -5.32
N CYS A 30 -33.27 29.31 -5.87
CA CYS A 30 -34.09 28.99 -7.02
C CYS A 30 -33.45 29.38 -8.36
N GLY A 31 -33.89 28.74 -9.44
CA GLY A 31 -33.56 29.12 -10.80
C GLY A 31 -34.15 28.14 -11.80
N GLY A 32 -35.43 28.30 -12.12
CA GLY A 32 -36.09 27.54 -13.17
C GLY A 32 -35.60 27.97 -14.55
N ASN A 33 -35.56 27.04 -15.49
CA ASN A 33 -35.87 27.36 -16.87
C ASN A 33 -36.58 26.17 -17.53
N GLN A 34 -37.89 26.32 -17.70
CA GLN A 34 -38.70 25.44 -18.52
C GLN A 34 -38.44 25.82 -19.98
N GLN A 35 -37.95 24.88 -20.78
CA GLN A 35 -38.19 24.89 -22.22
C GLN A 35 -38.53 23.47 -22.67
N SER A 36 -39.83 23.29 -22.88
CA SER A 36 -40.45 22.12 -23.49
C SER A 36 -40.57 22.34 -24.98
N TYR A 37 -40.04 21.42 -25.80
CA TYR A 37 -40.65 21.07 -27.08
C TYR A 37 -40.31 19.60 -27.42
N ALA A 38 -41.38 18.80 -27.48
CA ALA A 38 -41.73 17.75 -28.46
C ALA A 38 -40.77 17.57 -29.65
N GLU A 39 -40.61 16.41 -30.32
CA GLU A 39 -41.22 15.08 -30.27
C GLU A 39 -40.55 14.26 -31.39
N ALA A 40 -40.33 12.97 -31.14
CA ALA A 40 -40.14 11.86 -32.08
C ALA A 40 -39.00 11.97 -33.12
N THR A 41 -38.03 11.05 -33.18
CA THR A 41 -38.25 9.67 -33.63
C THR A 41 -36.92 8.93 -33.62
N SER A 42 -37.01 7.59 -33.56
CA SER A 42 -36.00 6.62 -34.02
C SER A 42 -34.68 6.53 -33.25
N ALA A 43 -34.69 5.63 -32.27
CA ALA A 43 -33.75 4.50 -32.16
C ALA A 43 -32.35 4.72 -32.75
N ASP A 44 -31.55 5.57 -32.13
CA ASP A 44 -30.11 5.52 -32.31
C ASP A 44 -29.51 4.80 -31.10
N TRP A 45 -28.89 3.67 -31.39
CA TRP A 45 -28.17 2.84 -30.45
C TRP A 45 -26.96 3.62 -29.94
N GLN A 46 -27.17 4.50 -28.96
CA GLN A 46 -26.11 4.91 -28.06
C GLN A 46 -25.81 3.74 -27.13
N GLN A 47 -25.21 2.70 -27.72
CA GLN A 47 -24.42 1.74 -26.98
C GLN A 47 -23.58 2.58 -26.01
N PRO A 48 -23.64 2.34 -24.69
CA PRO A 48 -22.58 2.79 -23.83
C PRO A 48 -21.35 2.19 -24.47
N ARG A 49 -20.52 3.03 -25.09
CA ARG A 49 -19.21 2.60 -25.51
C ARG A 49 -18.55 2.24 -24.19
N LEU A 50 -18.62 0.95 -23.85
CA LEU A 50 -17.64 0.26 -23.05
C LEU A 50 -16.36 0.45 -23.86
N ILE A 51 -15.81 1.66 -23.81
CA ILE A 51 -14.43 1.90 -24.15
C ILE A 51 -13.74 1.22 -22.99
N ASP A 52 -13.63 -0.09 -23.11
CA ASP A 52 -12.63 -0.88 -22.47
C ASP A 52 -11.32 -0.27 -22.99
N ARG A 53 -10.91 0.82 -22.32
CA ARG A 53 -9.71 1.60 -22.65
C ARG A 53 -8.57 0.67 -22.31
N ARG A 54 -8.31 -0.27 -23.23
CA ARG A 54 -7.15 -1.14 -23.21
C ARG A 54 -5.97 -0.24 -22.95
N LEU A 55 -5.36 -0.44 -21.78
CA LEU A 55 -4.14 0.23 -21.39
C LEU A 55 -3.13 0.09 -22.53
N SER A 56 -2.38 1.15 -22.81
CA SER A 56 -1.29 1.05 -23.78
C SER A 56 -0.32 -0.04 -23.32
N SER A 57 0.31 -0.75 -24.25
CA SER A 57 1.33 -1.77 -23.95
C SER A 57 2.41 -1.23 -23.00
N ARG A 58 2.78 0.05 -23.15
CA ARG A 58 3.70 0.75 -22.25
C ARG A 58 3.16 0.90 -20.82
N SER A 59 1.89 1.28 -20.65
CA SER A 59 1.26 1.37 -19.33
C SER A 59 1.19 0.02 -18.65
N VAL A 60 0.82 -1.03 -19.39
CA VAL A 60 0.78 -2.40 -18.86
C VAL A 60 2.16 -2.81 -18.36
N HIS A 61 3.19 -2.60 -19.18
CA HIS A 61 4.56 -2.95 -18.81
C HIS A 61 5.05 -2.23 -17.55
N GLN A 62 4.78 -0.92 -17.41
CA GLN A 62 5.17 -0.19 -16.20
C GLN A 62 4.43 -0.68 -14.94
N ILE A 63 3.14 -0.99 -15.05
CA ILE A 63 2.37 -1.54 -13.94
C ILE A 63 2.88 -2.93 -13.55
N GLU A 64 3.22 -3.78 -14.52
CA GLU A 64 3.83 -5.09 -14.28
C GLU A 64 5.20 -4.96 -13.58
N GLN A 65 6.02 -3.99 -13.99
CA GLN A 65 7.30 -3.70 -13.33
C GLN A 65 7.10 -3.25 -11.87
N LEU A 66 6.14 -2.34 -11.61
CA LEU A 66 5.78 -1.93 -10.26
C LEU A 66 5.32 -3.11 -9.40
N GLY A 67 4.50 -4.02 -9.95
CA GLY A 67 4.14 -5.26 -9.27
C GLY A 67 5.32 -6.21 -9.03
N GLY A 68 6.32 -6.18 -9.91
CA GLY A 68 7.60 -6.87 -9.70
C GLY A 68 8.41 -6.29 -8.54
N PHE A 69 8.41 -4.97 -8.37
CA PHE A 69 9.04 -4.32 -7.22
C PHE A 69 8.27 -4.60 -5.93
N GLU A 70 6.94 -4.58 -5.95
CA GLU A 70 6.11 -4.92 -4.79
C GLU A 70 6.47 -6.28 -4.18
N ARG A 71 6.67 -7.30 -5.03
CA ARG A 71 7.13 -8.62 -4.57
C ARG A 71 8.49 -8.55 -3.89
N GLN A 72 9.43 -7.79 -4.45
CA GLN A 72 10.76 -7.60 -3.84
C GLN A 72 10.70 -6.86 -2.50
N PHE A 73 9.82 -5.86 -2.36
CA PHE A 73 9.56 -5.23 -1.06
C PHE A 73 9.06 -6.25 -0.04
N THR A 74 8.11 -7.10 -0.43
CA THR A 74 7.58 -8.16 0.45
C THR A 74 8.64 -9.17 0.84
N GLU A 75 9.54 -9.55 -0.07
CA GLU A 75 10.66 -10.44 0.25
C GLU A 75 11.62 -9.82 1.27
N ILE A 76 11.97 -8.54 1.12
CA ILE A 76 12.84 -7.82 2.06
C ILE A 76 12.14 -7.71 3.42
N ASP A 77 10.86 -7.38 3.44
CA ASP A 77 10.05 -7.22 4.64
C ASP A 77 9.99 -8.53 5.45
N HIS A 78 9.72 -9.66 4.80
CA HIS A 78 9.77 -10.98 5.43
C HIS A 78 11.16 -11.35 5.93
N ALA A 79 12.23 -10.95 5.22
CA ALA A 79 13.59 -11.18 5.68
C ALA A 79 13.90 -10.35 6.95
N VAL A 80 13.43 -9.10 7.03
CA VAL A 80 13.53 -8.26 8.23
C VAL A 80 12.73 -8.86 9.38
N ASP A 81 11.48 -9.30 9.15
CA ASP A 81 10.65 -9.98 10.15
C ASP A 81 11.36 -11.19 10.75
N SER A 82 11.91 -12.03 9.87
CA SER A 82 12.60 -13.26 10.26
C SER A 82 13.85 -12.96 11.07
N LEU A 83 14.60 -11.92 10.69
CA LEU A 83 15.81 -11.49 11.38
C LEU A 83 15.49 -10.89 12.75
N GLU A 84 14.47 -10.04 12.84
CA GLU A 84 14.00 -9.44 14.10
C GLU A 84 13.51 -10.53 15.06
N ALA A 85 12.71 -11.49 14.58
CA ALA A 85 12.24 -12.61 15.39
C ALA A 85 13.41 -13.46 15.92
N ALA A 86 14.36 -13.82 15.04
CA ALA A 86 15.54 -14.59 15.43
C ALA A 86 16.41 -13.83 16.45
N LEU A 87 16.53 -12.51 16.32
CA LEU A 87 17.25 -11.65 17.25
C LEU A 87 16.56 -11.60 18.63
N VAL A 88 15.24 -11.42 18.66
CA VAL A 88 14.44 -11.40 19.92
C VAL A 88 14.53 -12.73 20.65
N HIS A 89 14.52 -13.85 19.92
CA HIS A 89 14.70 -15.18 20.48
C HIS A 89 16.15 -15.57 20.76
N GLN A 90 17.11 -14.64 20.57
CA GLN A 90 18.55 -14.86 20.77
C GLN A 90 19.10 -16.06 19.98
N GLN A 91 18.49 -16.36 18.83
CA GLN A 91 18.90 -17.46 17.95
C GLN A 91 20.10 -17.09 17.07
N ILE A 92 20.34 -15.78 16.88
CA ILE A 92 21.44 -15.25 16.09
C ILE A 92 22.24 -14.24 16.91
N ALA A 93 23.54 -14.12 16.61
CA ALA A 93 24.40 -13.14 17.25
C ALA A 93 24.04 -11.71 16.78
N PRO A 94 24.10 -10.69 17.66
CA PRO A 94 23.83 -9.30 17.28
C PRO A 94 24.71 -8.77 16.14
N SER A 95 25.97 -9.20 16.08
CA SER A 95 26.90 -8.85 14.98
C SER A 95 26.42 -9.39 13.63
N TYR A 96 26.00 -10.65 13.60
CA TYR A 96 25.44 -11.28 12.40
C TYR A 96 24.14 -10.59 11.96
N ALA A 97 23.25 -10.31 12.92
CA ALA A 97 22.01 -9.60 12.64
C ALA A 97 22.27 -8.21 12.02
N ARG A 98 23.26 -7.48 12.56
CA ARG A 98 23.66 -6.16 12.05
C ARG A 98 24.13 -6.22 10.60
N ASP A 99 25.02 -7.16 10.29
CA ASP A 99 25.59 -7.28 8.95
C ASP A 99 24.53 -7.69 7.92
N HIS A 100 23.64 -8.61 8.29
CA HIS A 100 22.53 -9.01 7.43
C HIS A 100 21.52 -7.89 7.22
N LEU A 101 21.19 -7.13 8.28
CA LEU A 101 20.29 -5.99 8.18
C LEU A 101 20.84 -4.91 7.25
N ALA A 102 22.15 -4.64 7.32
CA ALA A 102 22.83 -3.69 6.42
C ALA A 102 22.77 -4.13 4.94
N GLN A 103 22.84 -5.44 4.68
CA GLN A 103 22.66 -5.96 3.32
C GLN A 103 21.22 -5.79 2.83
N LEU A 104 20.22 -5.98 3.70
CA LEU A 104 18.82 -5.77 3.38
C LEU A 104 18.51 -4.29 3.11
N GLU A 105 19.07 -3.39 3.93
CA GLU A 105 18.98 -1.94 3.73
C GLU A 105 19.57 -1.53 2.38
N ALA A 106 20.78 -1.99 2.05
CA ALA A 106 21.40 -1.69 0.75
C ALA A 106 20.57 -2.22 -0.44
N ARG A 107 19.90 -3.39 -0.28
CA ARG A 107 18.98 -3.91 -1.30
C ARG A 107 17.72 -3.05 -1.42
N LEU A 108 17.17 -2.58 -0.29
CA LEU A 108 16.01 -1.70 -0.25
C LEU A 108 16.30 -0.36 -0.95
N ASP A 109 17.45 0.25 -0.65
CA ASP A 109 17.93 1.48 -1.27
C ASP A 109 18.04 1.33 -2.79
N LYS A 110 18.65 0.23 -3.24
CA LYS A 110 18.77 -0.07 -4.66
C LYS A 110 17.40 -0.23 -5.33
N LEU A 111 16.45 -0.86 -4.64
CA LEU A 111 15.09 -1.07 -5.15
C LEU A 111 14.31 0.24 -5.29
N GLN A 112 14.49 1.18 -4.36
CA GLN A 112 13.89 2.52 -4.45
C GLN A 112 14.55 3.34 -5.56
N CYS A 113 15.85 3.61 -5.45
CA CYS A 113 16.59 4.52 -6.32
C CYS A 113 16.68 4.05 -7.78
N HIS A 114 16.78 2.75 -8.02
CA HIS A 114 16.93 2.20 -9.38
C HIS A 114 15.68 1.49 -9.89
N GLY A 115 14.72 1.16 -9.01
CA GLY A 115 13.47 0.51 -9.38
C GLY A 115 12.30 1.47 -9.39
N VAL A 116 11.78 1.81 -8.20
CA VAL A 116 10.52 2.55 -8.07
C VAL A 116 10.62 3.97 -8.63
N ASP A 117 11.70 4.68 -8.31
CA ASP A 117 11.86 6.09 -8.69
C ASP A 117 12.24 6.26 -10.17
N SER A 118 12.79 5.21 -10.80
CA SER A 118 13.15 5.23 -12.21
C SER A 118 11.94 5.07 -13.14
N ILE A 119 10.77 4.65 -12.62
CA ILE A 119 9.55 4.54 -13.41
C ILE A 119 8.90 5.92 -13.62
N ASP A 120 9.02 6.39 -14.86
CA ASP A 120 8.34 7.60 -15.32
C ASP A 120 6.87 7.33 -15.65
N THR A 121 5.99 7.90 -14.83
CA THR A 121 4.53 7.81 -14.97
C THR A 121 3.94 9.01 -15.73
N VAL A 122 4.73 10.04 -16.05
CA VAL A 122 4.26 11.27 -16.68
C VAL A 122 3.85 11.03 -18.14
N GLU A 123 4.56 10.13 -18.83
CA GLU A 123 4.31 9.81 -20.24
C GLU A 123 3.13 8.84 -20.48
N LEU A 124 2.47 8.37 -19.42
CA LEU A 124 1.33 7.46 -19.54
C LEU A 124 0.03 8.22 -19.86
N GLN A 125 -0.56 7.94 -21.03
CA GLN A 125 -1.87 8.46 -21.45
C GLN A 125 -3.05 7.71 -20.81
N SER A 126 -2.84 6.45 -20.44
CA SER A 126 -3.79 5.54 -19.77
C SER A 126 -3.11 4.88 -18.58
N GLY A 127 -3.83 4.53 -17.51
CA GLY A 127 -3.23 3.83 -16.34
C GLY A 127 -2.30 4.69 -15.47
N ARG A 128 -2.12 5.98 -15.81
CA ARG A 128 -1.27 6.93 -15.07
C ARG A 128 -1.62 7.04 -13.60
N LEU A 129 -2.92 7.13 -13.27
CA LEU A 129 -3.36 7.26 -11.88
C LEU A 129 -3.01 6.03 -11.06
N GLU A 130 -3.22 4.84 -11.63
CA GLU A 130 -2.89 3.56 -11.02
C GLU A 130 -1.38 3.42 -10.82
N ALA A 131 -0.58 3.63 -11.86
CA ALA A 131 0.88 3.58 -11.78
C ALA A 131 1.44 4.59 -10.76
N LYS A 132 0.90 5.81 -10.71
CA LYS A 132 1.29 6.84 -9.73
C LYS A 132 0.91 6.44 -8.30
N SER A 133 -0.27 5.84 -8.13
CA SER A 133 -0.73 5.34 -6.82
C SER A 133 0.16 4.21 -6.33
N LEU A 134 0.45 3.23 -7.18
CA LEU A 134 1.35 2.12 -6.86
C LEU A 134 2.76 2.62 -6.53
N ARG A 135 3.34 3.49 -7.36
CA ARG A 135 4.65 4.08 -7.11
C ARG A 135 4.70 4.78 -5.75
N LYS A 136 3.71 5.64 -5.47
CA LYS A 136 3.63 6.34 -4.18
C LYS A 136 3.49 5.38 -3.00
N GLY A 137 2.68 4.33 -3.14
CA GLY A 137 2.54 3.29 -2.12
C GLY A 137 3.86 2.57 -1.83
N LEU A 138 4.61 2.22 -2.88
CA LEU A 138 5.92 1.57 -2.74
C LEU A 138 6.97 2.51 -2.13
N THR A 139 6.99 3.78 -2.52
CA THR A 139 7.88 4.79 -1.90
C THR A 139 7.62 4.88 -0.40
N HIS A 140 6.37 5.06 0.01
CA HIS A 140 6.00 5.12 1.44
C HIS A 140 6.31 3.83 2.19
N ARG A 141 6.10 2.67 1.55
CA ARG A 141 6.47 1.38 2.13
C ARG A 141 7.97 1.30 2.40
N GLY A 142 8.80 1.75 1.46
CA GLY A 142 10.25 1.78 1.65
C GLY A 142 10.71 2.74 2.75
N GLU A 143 10.10 3.92 2.84
CA GLU A 143 10.34 4.85 3.96
C GLU A 143 10.05 4.18 5.32
N ALA A 144 8.89 3.55 5.46
CA ALA A 144 8.52 2.84 6.70
C ALA A 144 9.46 1.67 7.01
N MET A 145 9.94 0.95 5.99
CA MET A 145 10.91 -0.13 6.18
C MET A 145 12.28 0.39 6.64
N HIS A 146 12.75 1.51 6.09
CA HIS A 146 13.98 2.17 6.55
C HIS A 146 13.88 2.59 8.02
N GLU A 147 12.77 3.23 8.41
CA GLU A 147 12.52 3.60 9.82
C GLU A 147 12.57 2.36 10.74
N ARG A 148 11.98 1.25 10.29
CA ARG A 148 11.99 -0.02 11.03
C ARG A 148 13.40 -0.61 11.14
N MET A 149 14.17 -0.65 10.05
CA MET A 149 15.54 -1.15 10.08
C MET A 149 16.42 -0.29 11.00
N GLU A 150 16.26 1.03 10.97
CA GLU A 150 16.98 1.96 11.86
C GLU A 150 16.64 1.74 13.34
N GLU A 151 15.38 1.44 13.66
CA GLU A 151 14.97 1.04 15.02
C GLU A 151 15.68 -0.24 15.47
N ILE A 152 15.79 -1.25 14.59
CA ILE A 152 16.51 -2.49 14.89
C ILE A 152 18.01 -2.22 15.08
N PHE A 153 18.64 -1.40 14.23
CA PHE A 153 20.03 -0.97 14.41
C PHE A 153 20.26 -0.27 15.75
N ARG A 154 19.34 0.62 16.14
CA ARG A 154 19.38 1.28 17.45
C ARG A 154 19.30 0.27 18.59
N ARG A 155 18.44 -0.74 18.52
CA ARG A 155 18.38 -1.82 19.53
C ARG A 155 19.70 -2.60 19.59
N LEU A 156 20.23 -3.02 18.44
CA LEU A 156 21.48 -3.76 18.34
C LEU A 156 22.67 -3.00 18.95
N LYS A 157 22.71 -1.68 18.79
CA LYS A 157 23.75 -0.81 19.35
C LYS A 157 23.80 -0.84 20.88
N HIS A 158 22.68 -1.08 21.56
CA HIS A 158 22.62 -1.15 23.03
C HIS A 158 22.84 -2.57 23.58
N MET A 159 22.86 -3.60 22.72
CA MET A 159 23.07 -5.00 23.12
C MET A 159 24.56 -5.39 23.18
N ASN A 160 25.45 -4.51 22.76
CA ASN A 160 26.88 -4.76 22.58
C ASN A 160 27.71 -3.77 23.37
#